data_AF-A0A034WVV0-F1
#
_entry.id   AF-A0A034WVV0-F1
#
_cell.length_a   1.000
_cell.length_b   1.000
_cell.length_c   1.000
_cell.angle_alpha   90.00
_cell.angle_beta   90.00
_cell.angle_gamma   90.00
#
_symmetry.space_group_name_H-M   'P 1'
#
loop_
_entity.id
_entity.type
_entity.pdbx_description
1 polymer ?
#
loop_
_entity_poly.entity_id
_entity_poly.type
_entity_poly.pdbx_seq_one_letter_code
_entity_poly.pdbx_strand_id
1 'polypeptide(L)'
;IADRLMKDYFSERYIVAVFEQISSAINYMHSENILHRDLKTANVFLNKRGIVKIGDFGISKIMNTKVLAQTVLGTPYYFSPEMCEGKEYDHKSDIWALGCILGEMCCLKKSFAASNLSQLVSKIMAGNYTTIPPGYSSGLRSLLGNLLQASFRIYIHTHTCKCNTIFNN
;
A
#
# COMPACT_ATOMS: atom_id res chain seq x y z
N ILE A 1 34.05 14.31 -1.60
CA ILE A 1 33.66 12.93 -1.15
C ILE A 1 32.27 12.93 -0.45
N ALA A 2 31.68 14.08 -0.11
CA ALA A 2 30.36 14.16 0.56
C ALA A 2 29.15 14.35 -0.37
N ASP A 3 29.26 14.08 -1.67
CA ASP A 3 28.23 14.46 -2.67
C ASP A 3 27.63 13.28 -3.44
N ARG A 4 27.57 12.10 -2.82
CA ARG A 4 27.06 10.86 -3.45
C ARG A 4 25.99 10.12 -2.63
N LEU A 5 25.19 10.85 -1.86
CA LEU A 5 24.14 10.29 -0.99
C LEU A 5 22.74 10.90 -1.20
N MET A 6 22.49 11.61 -2.30
CA MET A 6 21.12 11.83 -2.73
C MET A 6 20.63 10.51 -3.34
N LYS A 7 19.95 9.67 -2.56
CA LYS A 7 19.03 8.70 -3.15
C LYS A 7 17.99 9.54 -3.88
N ASP A 8 18.03 9.54 -5.20
CA ASP A 8 17.00 10.21 -6.00
C ASP A 8 15.67 9.49 -5.74
N TYR A 9 14.88 10.03 -4.81
CA TYR A 9 13.52 9.62 -4.58
C TYR A 9 12.70 9.88 -5.86
N PHE A 10 11.63 9.13 -6.07
CA PHE A 10 10.76 9.38 -7.21
C PHE A 10 10.09 10.76 -7.08
N SER A 11 9.95 11.46 -8.21
CA SER A 11 9.18 12.70 -8.22
C SER A 11 7.73 12.43 -7.80
N GLU A 12 7.13 13.35 -7.04
CA GLU A 12 5.73 13.22 -6.62
C GLU A 12 4.79 13.00 -7.81
N ARG A 13 5.02 13.72 -8.92
CA ARG A 13 4.25 13.56 -10.16
C ARG A 13 4.28 12.13 -10.69
N TYR A 14 5.45 11.49 -10.68
CA TYR A 14 5.58 10.10 -11.09
C TYR A 14 4.85 9.17 -10.13
N ILE A 15 5.00 9.38 -8.82
CA ILE A 15 4.34 8.57 -7.79
C ILE A 15 2.82 8.64 -7.98
N VAL A 16 2.27 9.84 -8.09
CA VAL A 16 0.83 10.07 -8.27
C VAL A 16 0.33 9.41 -9.56
N ALA A 17 1.00 9.61 -10.69
CA ALA A 17 0.58 9.04 -11.98
C ALA A 17 0.56 7.50 -11.99
N VAL A 18 1.51 6.86 -11.29
CA VAL A 18 1.53 5.40 -11.13
C VAL A 18 0.45 4.97 -10.14
N PHE A 19 0.34 5.65 -9.00
CA PHE A 19 -0.59 5.32 -7.93
C PHE A 19 -2.06 5.45 -8.36
N GLU A 20 -2.39 6.43 -9.20
CA GLU A 20 -3.72 6.59 -9.80
C GLU A 20 -4.12 5.37 -10.65
N GLN A 21 -3.20 4.85 -11.46
CA GLN A 21 -3.48 3.66 -12.28
C GLN A 21 -3.67 2.41 -11.41
N ILE A 22 -2.85 2.22 -10.37
CA ILE A 22 -3.02 1.12 -9.41
C ILE A 22 -4.38 1.24 -8.72
N SER A 23 -4.69 2.44 -8.20
CA SER A 23 -5.95 2.70 -7.49
C SER A 23 -7.16 2.48 -8.38
N SER A 24 -7.09 2.88 -9.65
CA SER A 24 -8.15 2.63 -10.63
C SER A 24 -8.37 1.14 -10.88
N ALA A 25 -7.29 0.36 -10.98
CA ALA A 25 -7.39 -1.09 -11.18
C ALA A 25 -8.02 -1.79 -9.97
N ILE A 26 -7.60 -1.43 -8.75
CA ILE A 26 -8.18 -2.00 -7.52
C ILE A 26 -9.64 -1.58 -7.35
N ASN A 27 -9.98 -0.33 -7.65
CA ASN A 27 -11.37 0.13 -7.61
C ASN A 27 -12.27 -0.65 -8.58
N TYR A 28 -11.78 -0.95 -9.79
CA TYR A 28 -12.50 -1.80 -10.74
C TYR A 28 -12.67 -3.23 -10.21
N MET A 29 -11.63 -3.83 -9.63
CA MET A 29 -11.77 -5.16 -9.02
C MET A 29 -12.82 -5.16 -7.91
N HIS A 30 -12.80 -4.15 -7.03
CA HIS A 30 -13.75 -4.01 -5.94
C HIS A 30 -15.18 -3.79 -6.44
N SER A 31 -15.40 -3.06 -7.54
CA SER A 31 -16.74 -2.91 -8.14
C SER A 31 -17.30 -4.22 -8.68
N GLU A 32 -16.42 -5.14 -9.09
CA GLU A 32 -16.78 -6.49 -9.52
C GLU A 32 -16.83 -7.50 -8.36
N ASN A 33 -16.76 -7.03 -7.10
CA ASN A 33 -16.68 -7.87 -5.89
C ASN A 33 -15.47 -8.83 -5.86
N ILE A 34 -14.36 -8.43 -6.49
CA ILE A 34 -13.11 -9.19 -6.52
C ILE A 34 -12.08 -8.52 -5.59
N LEU A 35 -11.48 -9.30 -4.70
CA LEU A 35 -10.37 -8.87 -3.85
C LEU A 35 -9.03 -9.33 -4.45
N HIS A 36 -7.98 -8.49 -4.37
CA HIS A 36 -6.68 -8.86 -4.90
C HIS A 36 -5.93 -9.85 -4.01
N ARG A 37 -5.95 -9.65 -2.68
CA ARG A 37 -5.38 -10.55 -1.63
C ARG A 37 -3.86 -10.71 -1.60
N ASP A 38 -3.14 -10.35 -2.66
CA ASP A 38 -1.66 -10.35 -2.70
C ASP A 38 -1.10 -9.02 -3.25
N LEU A 39 -1.69 -7.89 -2.84
CA LEU A 39 -1.30 -6.59 -3.36
C LEU A 39 0.04 -6.14 -2.75
N LYS A 40 1.08 -5.99 -3.59
CA LYS A 40 2.44 -5.60 -3.20
C LYS A 40 3.19 -5.01 -4.39
N THR A 41 4.27 -4.28 -4.13
CA THR A 41 5.07 -3.64 -5.20
C THR A 41 5.62 -4.64 -6.21
N ALA A 42 5.92 -5.88 -5.80
CA ALA A 42 6.37 -6.95 -6.70
C ALA A 42 5.32 -7.41 -7.73
N ASN A 43 4.03 -7.14 -7.47
CA ASN A 43 2.91 -7.50 -8.34
C ASN A 43 2.39 -6.30 -9.15
N VAL A 44 3.09 -5.15 -9.10
CA VAL A 44 2.80 -3.94 -9.87
C VAL A 44 3.84 -3.80 -10.97
N PHE A 45 3.43 -4.03 -12.21
CA PHE A 45 4.32 -4.02 -13.36
C PHE A 45 4.15 -2.73 -14.16
N LEU A 46 5.25 -2.14 -14.61
CA LEU A 46 5.24 -0.99 -15.52
C LEU A 46 5.83 -1.39 -16.86
N ASN A 47 5.17 -1.01 -17.95
CA ASN A 47 5.76 -1.15 -19.28
C ASN A 47 6.59 0.08 -19.69
N LYS A 48 7.28 0.00 -20.83
CA LYS A 48 8.11 1.10 -21.37
C LYS A 48 7.32 2.39 -21.68
N ARG A 49 5.99 2.33 -21.72
CA ARG A 49 5.10 3.47 -21.94
C ARG A 49 4.55 4.06 -20.63
N GLY A 50 4.98 3.56 -19.47
CA GLY A 50 4.48 4.00 -18.16
C GLY A 50 3.07 3.49 -17.81
N ILE A 51 2.57 2.48 -18.52
CA ILE A 51 1.29 1.85 -18.21
C ILE A 51 1.50 0.80 -17.12
N VAL A 52 0.71 0.94 -16.06
CA VAL A 52 0.68 0.00 -14.94
C VAL A 52 -0.19 -1.22 -15.28
N LYS A 53 0.28 -2.40 -14.92
CA LYS A 53 -0.49 -3.64 -14.90
C LYS A 53 -0.36 -4.28 -13.52
N ILE A 54 -1.51 -4.60 -12.93
CA ILE A 54 -1.57 -5.42 -11.73
C ILE A 54 -1.51 -6.88 -12.19
N GLY A 55 -0.58 -7.65 -11.63
CA GLY A 55 -0.40 -9.07 -11.93
C GLY A 55 -0.62 -9.93 -10.68
N ASP A 56 -0.50 -11.24 -10.86
CA ASP A 56 -0.66 -12.24 -9.79
C ASP A 56 -1.95 -12.05 -8.98
N PHE A 57 -3.07 -11.92 -9.71
CA PHE A 57 -4.41 -12.05 -9.14
C PHE A 57 -4.49 -13.41 -8.47
N GLY A 58 -4.35 -13.42 -7.14
CA GLY A 58 -4.24 -14.64 -6.37
C GLY A 58 -5.51 -15.44 -6.55
N ILE A 59 -5.47 -16.49 -7.38
CA ILE A 59 -6.49 -17.54 -7.38
C ILE A 59 -6.52 -18.07 -5.94
N SER A 60 -7.49 -17.57 -5.19
CA SER A 60 -8.09 -18.12 -3.98
C SER A 60 -7.11 -18.88 -3.08
N LYS A 61 -6.06 -18.21 -2.56
CA LYS A 61 -5.43 -18.72 -1.34
C LYS A 61 -6.48 -18.59 -0.24
N ILE A 62 -7.18 -19.69 0.03
CA ILE A 62 -7.92 -19.92 1.27
C ILE A 62 -6.89 -19.72 2.38
N MET A 63 -6.77 -18.50 2.88
CA MET A 63 -6.02 -18.21 4.09
C MET A 63 -6.87 -18.66 5.26
N ASN A 64 -7.06 -19.98 5.36
CA ASN A 64 -7.45 -20.63 6.59
C ASN A 64 -6.35 -20.31 7.62
N THR A 65 -6.66 -19.43 8.57
CA THR A 65 -6.33 -19.53 10.01
C THR A 65 -4.99 -20.19 10.40
N LYS A 66 -3.95 -19.99 9.60
CA LYS A 66 -2.55 -20.37 9.87
C LYS A 66 -1.63 -19.25 9.44
N VAL A 67 -1.99 -18.03 9.81
CA VAL A 67 -1.11 -16.85 9.78
C VAL A 67 0.23 -17.13 10.49
N LEU A 68 0.29 -18.15 11.36
CA LEU A 68 1.51 -18.60 12.04
C LEU A 68 2.49 -19.41 11.18
N ALA A 69 2.08 -20.00 10.04
CA ALA A 69 2.93 -20.90 9.25
C ALA A 69 3.76 -20.20 8.16
N GLN A 70 3.57 -18.88 7.95
CA GLN A 70 4.32 -18.11 6.94
C GLN A 70 5.72 -17.67 7.40
N THR A 71 6.11 -17.94 8.64
CA THR A 71 7.44 -17.62 9.21
C THR A 71 8.61 -18.33 8.53
N VAL A 72 8.37 -19.28 7.62
CA VAL A 72 9.43 -19.96 6.84
C VAL A 72 9.80 -19.23 5.54
N LEU A 73 8.98 -18.28 5.05
CA LEU A 73 9.13 -17.68 3.72
C LEU A 73 9.38 -16.16 3.68
N GLY A 74 9.40 -15.49 4.84
CA GLY A 74 9.69 -14.06 4.95
C GLY A 74 8.78 -13.32 5.92
N THR A 75 9.03 -12.02 6.11
CA THR A 75 8.22 -11.15 6.98
C THR A 75 7.12 -10.46 6.15
N PRO A 76 5.83 -10.58 6.51
CA PRO A 76 4.72 -10.16 5.66
C PRO A 76 4.45 -8.64 5.73
N TYR A 77 5.23 -7.84 4.99
CA TYR A 77 5.25 -6.37 5.08
C TYR A 77 3.96 -5.62 4.67
N TYR A 78 2.96 -6.32 4.13
CA TYR A 78 1.69 -5.72 3.64
C TYR A 78 0.47 -6.14 4.47
N PHE A 79 0.67 -6.84 5.60
CA PHE A 79 -0.43 -7.19 6.49
C PHE A 79 -1.15 -5.94 7.01
N SER A 80 -2.48 -5.99 6.98
CA SER A 80 -3.33 -4.99 7.59
C SER A 80 -3.59 -5.30 9.06
N PRO A 81 -4.03 -4.30 9.85
CA PRO A 81 -4.34 -4.48 11.27
C PRO A 81 -5.36 -5.60 11.52
N GLU A 82 -6.41 -5.69 10.70
CA GLU A 82 -7.41 -6.75 10.83
C GLU A 82 -6.83 -8.15 10.58
N MET A 83 -5.86 -8.30 9.66
CA MET A 83 -5.15 -9.56 9.46
C MET A 83 -4.25 -9.90 10.67
N CYS A 84 -3.63 -8.89 11.30
CA CYS A 84 -2.86 -9.08 12.52
C CYS A 84 -3.74 -9.54 13.70
N GLU A 85 -5.01 -9.12 13.72
CA GLU A 85 -6.02 -9.57 14.67
C GLU A 85 -6.65 -10.93 14.31
N GLY A 86 -6.24 -11.54 13.19
CA GLY A 86 -6.78 -12.81 12.72
C GLY A 86 -8.17 -12.73 12.10
N LYS A 87 -8.64 -11.52 11.74
CA LYS A 87 -9.88 -11.32 11.00
C LYS A 87 -9.71 -11.67 9.53
N GLU A 88 -10.85 -11.85 8.85
CA GLU A 88 -10.86 -12.15 7.42
C GLU A 88 -10.36 -10.96 6.59
N TYR A 89 -9.66 -11.28 5.50
CA TYR A 89 -9.22 -10.30 4.51
C TYR A 89 -10.43 -9.75 3.75
N ASP A 90 -10.55 -8.43 3.65
CA ASP A 90 -11.63 -7.74 2.97
C ASP A 90 -11.12 -6.62 2.02
N HIS A 91 -12.04 -5.78 1.55
CA HIS A 91 -11.72 -4.64 0.69
C HIS A 91 -10.76 -3.66 1.37
N LYS A 92 -10.84 -3.48 2.70
CA LYS A 92 -9.97 -2.56 3.46
C LYS A 92 -8.55 -3.10 3.55
N SER A 93 -8.39 -4.41 3.56
CA SER A 93 -7.07 -5.05 3.49
C SER A 93 -6.35 -4.70 2.18
N ASP A 94 -7.04 -4.67 1.04
CA ASP A 94 -6.48 -4.17 -0.23
C ASP A 94 -6.14 -2.66 -0.14
N ILE A 95 -6.97 -1.84 0.51
CA ILE A 95 -6.69 -0.40 0.67
C ILE A 95 -5.47 -0.16 1.56
N TRP A 96 -5.30 -0.93 2.63
CA TRP A 96 -4.10 -0.89 3.46
C TRP A 96 -2.85 -1.22 2.63
N ALA A 97 -2.92 -2.28 1.81
CA ALA A 97 -1.83 -2.66 0.93
C ALA A 97 -1.50 -1.56 -0.11
N LEU A 98 -2.49 -0.82 -0.62
CA LEU A 98 -2.27 0.39 -1.42
C LEU A 98 -1.47 1.45 -0.64
N GLY A 99 -1.81 1.70 0.62
CA GLY A 99 -1.05 2.59 1.50
C GLY A 99 0.40 2.14 1.67
N CYS A 100 0.62 0.83 1.85
CA CYS A 100 1.96 0.26 1.92
C CYS A 100 2.76 0.49 0.62
N ILE A 101 2.14 0.32 -0.55
CA ILE A 101 2.75 0.61 -1.86
C ILE A 101 3.10 2.10 -2.00
N LEU A 102 2.17 3.00 -1.66
CA LEU A 102 2.40 4.44 -1.72
C LEU A 102 3.58 4.86 -0.84
N GLY A 103 3.61 4.40 0.40
CA GLY A 103 4.73 4.69 1.32
C GLY A 103 6.05 4.12 0.80
N GLU A 104 6.05 2.95 0.18
CA GLU A 104 7.25 2.35 -0.41
C GLU A 104 7.76 3.12 -1.63
N MET A 105 6.87 3.64 -2.47
CA MET A 105 7.24 4.54 -3.57
C MET A 105 7.85 5.84 -3.06
N CYS A 106 7.31 6.40 -1.97
CA CYS A 106 7.85 7.62 -1.37
C CYS A 106 9.22 7.42 -0.73
N CYS A 107 9.43 6.30 -0.04
CA CYS A 107 10.58 6.06 0.83
C CYS A 107 11.67 5.16 0.22
N LEU A 108 11.36 4.45 -0.87
CA LEU A 108 12.17 3.36 -1.44
C LEU A 108 12.52 2.28 -0.38
N LYS A 109 11.62 2.09 0.59
CA LYS A 109 11.74 1.18 1.75
C LYS A 109 10.34 0.70 2.15
N LYS A 110 10.24 -0.49 2.74
CA LYS A 110 8.96 -1.00 3.25
C LYS A 110 8.34 -0.05 4.27
N SER A 111 7.06 0.25 4.11
CA SER A 111 6.30 1.13 5.00
C SER A 111 6.34 0.65 6.45
N PHE A 112 6.18 -0.66 6.65
CA PHE A 112 6.39 -1.33 7.93
C PHE A 112 7.52 -2.35 7.79
N ALA A 113 8.53 -2.27 8.67
CA ALA A 113 9.61 -3.25 8.75
C ALA A 113 10.04 -3.42 10.20
N ALA A 114 10.34 -4.66 10.58
CA ALA A 114 10.84 -5.02 11.90
C ALA A 114 11.73 -6.27 11.80
N SER A 115 12.44 -6.59 12.88
CA SER A 115 13.33 -7.76 12.93
C SER A 115 12.59 -9.09 13.10
N ASN A 116 11.33 -9.06 13.54
CA ASN A 116 10.47 -10.23 13.67
C ASN A 116 8.98 -9.87 13.53
N LEU A 117 8.15 -10.91 13.39
CA LEU A 117 6.72 -10.76 13.17
C LEU A 117 6.00 -10.03 14.32
N SER A 118 6.35 -10.32 15.57
CA SER A 118 5.72 -9.68 16.74
C SER A 118 5.94 -8.17 16.73
N GLN A 119 7.18 -7.73 16.49
CA GLN A 119 7.48 -6.30 16.35
C GLN A 119 6.82 -5.66 15.13
N LEU A 120 6.70 -6.40 14.02
CA LEU A 120 5.99 -5.91 12.83
C LEU A 120 4.51 -5.67 13.16
N VAL A 121 3.85 -6.65 13.78
CA VAL A 121 2.45 -6.54 14.22
C VAL A 121 2.27 -5.34 15.14
N SER A 122 3.12 -5.17 16.14
CA SER A 122 3.06 -4.01 17.04
C SER A 122 3.17 -2.67 16.30
N LYS A 123 4.03 -2.57 15.27
CA LYS A 123 4.13 -1.35 14.44
C LYS A 123 2.89 -1.11 13.58
N ILE A 124 2.34 -2.17 12.98
CA ILE A 124 1.12 -2.12 12.17
C ILE A 124 -0.05 -1.64 13.03
N MET A 125 -0.25 -2.27 14.19
CA MET A 125 -1.34 -1.92 15.11
C MET A 125 -1.21 -0.49 15.66
N ALA A 126 0.02 0.00 15.84
CA ALA A 126 0.27 1.38 16.26
C ALA A 126 0.16 2.41 15.12
N GLY A 127 0.04 1.98 13.86
CA GLY A 127 0.11 2.89 12.70
C GLY A 127 1.48 3.55 12.51
N ASN A 128 2.54 2.96 13.06
CA ASN A 128 3.90 3.52 13.03
C ASN A 128 4.64 3.10 11.74
N TYR A 129 4.29 3.74 10.63
CA TYR A 129 4.96 3.55 9.33
C TYR A 129 6.19 4.46 9.15
N THR A 130 7.02 4.11 8.18
CA THR A 130 8.22 4.86 7.80
C THR A 130 7.87 6.30 7.41
N THR A 131 8.51 7.26 8.07
CA THR A 131 8.35 8.68 7.77
C THR A 131 8.81 9.00 6.35
N ILE A 132 7.91 9.60 5.56
CA ILE A 132 8.22 10.01 4.19
C ILE A 132 9.22 11.19 4.19
N PRO A 133 10.20 11.19 3.26
CA PRO A 133 11.23 12.23 3.13
C PRO A 133 10.66 13.66 3.08
N PRO A 134 11.38 14.67 3.59
CA PRO A 134 11.04 16.07 3.34
C PRO A 134 11.11 16.34 1.83
N GLY A 135 10.03 16.87 1.23
CA GLY A 135 9.95 17.11 -0.21
C GLY A 135 8.60 16.77 -0.85
N TYR A 136 7.85 15.83 -0.24
CA TYR A 136 6.48 15.53 -0.67
C TYR A 136 5.45 16.47 -0.04
N SER A 137 4.43 16.81 -0.83
CA SER A 137 3.32 17.69 -0.47
C SER A 137 2.53 17.19 0.74
N SER A 138 1.89 18.12 1.46
CA SER A 138 0.94 17.80 2.54
C SER A 138 -0.17 16.88 2.04
N GLY A 139 -0.64 17.07 0.81
CA GLY A 139 -1.66 16.24 0.17
C GLY A 139 -1.25 14.77 0.07
N LEU A 140 -0.04 14.49 -0.40
CA LEU A 140 0.49 13.13 -0.46
C LEU A 140 0.66 12.51 0.94
N ARG A 141 1.12 13.31 1.91
CA ARG A 141 1.24 12.85 3.31
C ARG A 141 -0.11 12.46 3.90
N SER A 142 -1.12 13.31 3.69
CA SER A 142 -2.48 13.10 4.15
C SER A 142 -3.11 11.89 3.47
N LEU A 143 -2.91 11.71 2.17
CA LEU A 143 -3.37 10.52 1.45
C LEU A 143 -2.78 9.24 2.05
N LEU A 144 -1.46 9.19 2.24
CA LEU A 144 -0.80 8.05 2.88
C LEU A 144 -1.32 7.80 4.30
N GLY A 145 -1.43 8.86 5.10
CA GLY A 145 -1.94 8.79 6.46
C GLY A 145 -3.38 8.29 6.52
N ASN A 146 -4.21 8.64 5.53
CA ASN A 146 -5.58 8.13 5.42
C ASN A 146 -5.60 6.64 5.06
N LEU A 147 -4.79 6.19 4.08
CA LEU A 147 -4.73 4.79 3.66
C LEU A 147 -4.23 3.84 4.76
N LEU A 148 -3.32 4.32 5.63
CA LEU A 148 -2.72 3.54 6.72
C LEU A 148 -3.40 3.75 8.08
N GLN A 149 -4.68 4.14 8.10
CA GLN A 149 -5.46 4.15 9.35
C GLN A 149 -5.94 2.75 9.69
N ALA A 150 -5.77 2.34 10.96
CA ALA A 150 -6.23 1.04 11.46
C ALA A 150 -7.76 0.86 11.45
N SER A 151 -8.52 1.92 11.14
CA SER A 151 -9.96 1.87 10.94
C SER A 151 -10.33 2.71 9.72
N PHE A 152 -10.05 2.15 8.53
CA PHE A 152 -10.37 2.83 7.28
C PHE A 152 -11.89 2.97 7.07
N ARG A 153 -12.33 4.18 6.73
CA ARG A 153 -13.75 4.56 6.57
C ARG A 153 -14.01 5.38 5.29
N ILE A 154 -13.19 5.25 4.25
CA ILE A 154 -13.47 5.88 2.96
C ILE A 154 -14.11 4.84 2.03
N TYR A 155 -15.39 5.03 1.74
CA TYR A 155 -16.03 4.39 0.60
C TYR A 155 -15.46 5.01 -0.67
N ILE A 156 -14.78 4.21 -1.48
CA ILE A 156 -14.42 4.60 -2.85
C ILE A 156 -15.70 4.47 -3.68
N HIS A 157 -16.61 5.44 -3.56
CA HIS A 157 -17.79 5.48 -4.41
C HIS A 157 -17.41 6.11 -5.75
N THR A 158 -17.79 5.41 -6.80
CA THR A 158 -17.72 5.81 -8.20
C THR A 158 -18.22 7.25 -8.35
N HIS A 159 -17.40 8.08 -9.01
CA HIS A 159 -17.61 9.52 -9.31
C HIS A 159 -17.08 10.54 -8.30
N THR A 160 -16.52 10.14 -7.15
CA THR A 160 -15.73 11.09 -6.34
C THR A 160 -14.57 10.40 -5.65
N CYS A 161 -13.55 9.98 -6.40
CA CYS A 161 -12.21 10.10 -5.85
C CYS A 161 -12.00 11.60 -5.60
N LYS A 162 -12.14 12.03 -4.34
CA LYS A 162 -11.61 13.32 -3.87
C LYS A 162 -10.06 13.35 -3.94
N CYS A 163 -9.43 12.63 -4.86
CA CYS A 163 -8.11 13.01 -5.37
C CYS A 163 -8.17 14.44 -5.92
N ASN A 164 -9.24 14.84 -6.63
CA ASN A 164 -9.30 16.20 -7.21
C ASN A 164 -9.34 17.36 -6.20
N THR A 165 -9.65 17.12 -4.93
CA THR A 165 -9.61 18.18 -3.90
C THR A 165 -8.26 18.24 -3.18
N ILE A 166 -7.42 17.19 -3.29
CA ILE A 166 -6.07 17.15 -2.72
C ILE A 166 -5.04 17.70 -3.72
N PHE A 167 -5.33 17.64 -5.03
CA PHE A 167 -4.40 18.02 -6.10
C PHE A 167 -4.64 19.41 -6.74
N ASN A 168 -5.59 20.22 -6.24
CA ASN A 168 -5.87 21.57 -6.76
C ASN A 168 -5.96 22.63 -5.63
N ASN A 169 -4.86 22.86 -4.92
CA ASN A 169 -4.56 24.15 -4.28
C ASN A 169 -3.04 24.33 -4.19
#